data_AF-A0A7K5Z586-F1
#
_entry.id   AF-A0A7K5Z586-F1
#
_cell.length_a   1.000
_cell.length_b   1.000
_cell.length_c   1.000
_cell.angle_alpha   90.00
_cell.angle_beta   90.00
_cell.angle_gamma   90.00
#
_symmetry.space_group_name_H-M   'P 1'
#
loop_
_entity.id
_entity.type
_entity.pdbx_description
1 polymer ?
#
loop_
_entity_poly.entity_id
_entity_poly.type
_entity_poly.pdbx_seq_one_letter_code
_entity_poly.pdbx_strand_id
1 'polypeptide(L)'
;GSSVSFHNIQYSVKQSSGFLCKRKTVEKKILHNVYGIMKPGLNAILGPTGSGKSSLLDVLAARKDPAGLSGEVLIDGIPQPPNFKCISGYVVQDDVVMGTMTVRENLHFSAALRLPSSISVKEKEERVTQIISELGLSKVADAKVGTELIRGVSGGERKRTNIGMELITEPPVLFLDEPTTGLDASTANAVLILLKKLSRRGRTIIFSIHQPRYSIFKLFDSLTLLALGKVLYHGPAKQALEYFSSIGYECEPFNNPADFFLDIINGDSTAVAASKEDHRPADTGKEDNVDSSVVDVLHQKYLNSSLYQSTREALRKVELGRGSKQRVSTQGHEITYANGFLTQLYWVSSRSVKNLIRNPQASVAQIAVTIILALVVGAIFFGVKLDRSGIQNRVGSLFFVTTNQCFSSVSAIELFIRDKKLFVHQYTSGYYRVSAYFLALMIGDLLPMRTAPAIIFSCISYWMIGYQAVAGRFFFFMLTLVLVSYTATAMSLAISAGMDVVAVANLLITICFVLMLIFSGLLVNLPSVMGWLNWLKYFSIPRYGLTVSRNSIGPLPAPHSNSKLYPLVFCRCSGEAYLCSQGIAPTNWAMWENIVALFCMTVIFLTIAYVKLRFMRKFT
;
A
#
# COMPACT_ATOMS: atom_id res chain seq x y z
N GLY A 1 -7.92 23.48 19.01
CA GLY A 1 -8.14 23.05 17.61
C GLY A 1 -8.11 24.27 16.74
N SER A 2 -7.80 24.07 15.46
CA SER A 2 -7.47 25.16 14.54
C SER A 2 -8.59 25.46 13.56
N SER A 3 -8.74 26.72 13.16
CA SER A 3 -9.65 27.11 12.08
C SER A 3 -9.02 26.76 10.73
N VAL A 4 -9.71 25.98 9.91
CA VAL A 4 -9.31 25.67 8.54
C VAL A 4 -10.05 26.60 7.59
N SER A 5 -9.33 27.33 6.75
CA SER A 5 -9.91 28.18 5.71
C SER A 5 -9.36 27.78 4.35
N PHE A 6 -10.22 27.72 3.34
CA PHE A 6 -9.85 27.33 1.99
C PHE A 6 -10.39 28.34 0.99
N HIS A 7 -9.51 28.76 0.09
CA HIS A 7 -9.71 29.91 -0.80
C HIS A 7 -9.52 29.47 -2.24
N ASN A 8 -10.57 29.66 -3.04
CA ASN A 8 -10.57 29.41 -4.48
C ASN A 8 -10.05 28.03 -4.89
N ILE A 9 -10.44 26.99 -4.15
CA ILE A 9 -9.96 25.64 -4.42
C ILE A 9 -10.57 25.13 -5.73
N GLN A 10 -9.68 24.77 -6.66
CA GLN A 10 -10.04 24.05 -7.89
C GLN A 10 -9.11 22.86 -8.02
N TYR A 11 -9.63 21.75 -8.52
CA TYR A 11 -8.86 20.53 -8.71
C TYR A 11 -9.23 19.88 -10.03
N SER A 12 -8.23 19.57 -10.84
CA SER A 12 -8.37 18.87 -12.11
C SER A 12 -7.55 17.60 -12.12
N VAL A 13 -8.10 16.55 -12.74
CA VAL A 13 -7.42 15.26 -12.91
C VAL A 13 -7.27 14.98 -14.40
N LYS A 14 -6.05 14.62 -14.81
CA LYS A 14 -5.78 14.14 -16.17
C LYS A 14 -6.21 12.68 -16.27
N GLN A 15 -7.29 12.42 -17.01
CA GLN A 15 -7.73 11.07 -17.33
C GLN A 15 -7.16 10.67 -18.70
N SER A 16 -6.38 9.60 -18.72
CA SER A 16 -5.88 9.03 -19.97
C SER A 16 -6.79 7.87 -20.38
N SER A 17 -7.42 7.94 -21.55
CA SER A 17 -8.22 6.85 -22.13
C SER A 17 -7.65 6.39 -23.48
N GLY A 18 -7.78 5.10 -23.77
CA GLY A 18 -7.30 4.47 -25.02
C GLY A 18 -6.13 3.50 -24.85
N PHE A 19 -5.92 2.67 -25.88
CA PHE A 19 -4.82 1.69 -25.96
C PHE A 19 -3.47 2.39 -26.17
N LEU A 20 -2.36 1.74 -25.78
CA LEU A 20 -0.99 2.30 -25.68
C LEU A 20 -0.53 3.23 -26.84
N CYS A 21 -0.98 3.01 -28.08
CA CYS A 21 -0.62 3.83 -29.24
C CYS A 21 -1.57 5.01 -29.58
N LYS A 22 -2.72 5.14 -28.90
CA LYS A 22 -3.72 6.23 -29.12
C LYS A 22 -4.27 6.77 -27.80
N ARG A 23 -3.38 7.09 -26.87
CA ARG A 23 -3.76 7.57 -25.53
C ARG A 23 -4.23 9.04 -25.63
N LYS A 24 -5.54 9.28 -25.55
CA LYS A 24 -6.09 10.63 -25.41
C LYS A 24 -6.07 11.00 -23.93
N THR A 25 -5.48 12.15 -23.61
CA THR A 25 -5.49 12.70 -22.25
C THR A 25 -6.52 13.81 -22.21
N VAL A 26 -7.57 13.63 -21.41
CA VAL A 26 -8.61 14.64 -21.18
C VAL A 26 -8.47 15.12 -19.75
N GLU A 27 -8.47 16.43 -19.55
CA GLU A 27 -8.48 17.03 -18.22
C GLU A 27 -9.93 17.14 -17.73
N LYS A 28 -10.25 16.42 -16.65
CA LYS A 28 -11.55 16.47 -15.99
C LYS A 28 -11.43 17.34 -14.74
N LYS A 29 -12.17 18.44 -14.71
CA LYS A 29 -12.28 19.28 -13.51
C LYS A 29 -13.18 18.59 -12.50
N ILE A 30 -12.69 18.43 -11.27
CA ILE A 30 -13.35 17.74 -10.16
C ILE A 30 -13.88 18.73 -9.13
N LEU A 31 -13.18 19.83 -8.86
CA LEU A 31 -13.62 20.90 -7.94
C LEU A 31 -13.63 22.25 -8.65
N HIS A 32 -14.66 23.05 -8.37
CA HIS A 32 -14.94 24.32 -9.02
C HIS A 32 -15.04 25.45 -7.97
N ASN A 33 -13.97 26.26 -7.86
CA ASN A 33 -13.94 27.52 -7.10
C ASN A 33 -14.54 27.41 -5.70
N VAL A 34 -14.06 26.45 -4.91
CA VAL A 34 -14.60 26.14 -3.58
C VAL A 34 -14.02 27.08 -2.53
N TYR A 35 -14.88 27.69 -1.73
CA TYR A 35 -14.55 28.62 -0.63
C TYR A 35 -15.23 28.17 0.66
N GLY A 36 -14.58 28.37 1.80
CA GLY A 36 -15.20 28.11 3.10
C GLY A 36 -14.25 28.18 4.30
N ILE A 37 -14.86 28.17 5.48
CA ILE A 37 -14.18 28.20 6.78
C ILE A 37 -14.80 27.13 7.69
N MET A 38 -13.96 26.24 8.21
CA MET A 38 -14.33 25.22 9.18
C MET A 38 -13.65 25.53 10.52
N LYS A 39 -14.45 25.91 11.50
CA LYS A 39 -14.01 26.28 12.86
C LYS A 39 -13.95 25.05 13.78
N PRO A 40 -13.33 25.15 14.97
CA PRO A 40 -13.39 24.10 15.98
C PRO A 40 -14.83 23.68 16.25
N GLY A 41 -15.09 22.37 16.13
CA GLY A 41 -16.44 21.83 16.01
C GLY A 41 -16.50 20.60 15.11
N LEU A 42 -17.71 20.12 14.89
CA LEU A 42 -18.02 18.97 14.04
C LEU A 42 -18.53 19.48 12.67
N ASN A 43 -17.65 19.47 11.67
CA ASN A 43 -17.91 20.01 10.33
C ASN A 43 -18.17 18.86 9.34
N ALA A 44 -19.37 18.81 8.77
CA ALA A 44 -19.79 17.76 7.84
C ALA A 44 -19.72 18.23 6.38
N ILE A 45 -19.24 17.36 5.50
CA ILE A 45 -19.29 17.51 4.04
C ILE A 45 -20.27 16.46 3.50
N LEU A 46 -21.40 16.90 2.95
CA LEU A 46 -22.48 16.05 2.47
C LEU A 46 -22.71 16.29 0.97
N GLY A 47 -23.16 15.25 0.26
CA GLY A 47 -23.42 15.31 -1.17
C GLY A 47 -23.51 13.92 -1.80
N PRO A 48 -24.02 13.81 -3.03
CA PRO A 48 -24.17 12.53 -3.72
C PRO A 48 -22.82 11.88 -4.05
N THR A 49 -22.85 10.61 -4.44
CA THR A 49 -21.66 9.91 -4.96
C THR A 49 -21.08 10.66 -6.16
N GLY A 50 -19.75 10.75 -6.24
CA GLY A 50 -19.09 11.49 -7.31
C GLY A 50 -19.13 13.02 -7.19
N SER A 51 -19.70 13.60 -6.12
CA SER A 51 -19.78 15.05 -5.97
C SER A 51 -18.46 15.77 -5.66
N GLY A 52 -17.40 15.03 -5.33
CA GLY A 52 -16.09 15.57 -4.99
C GLY A 52 -15.79 15.64 -3.48
N LYS A 53 -16.61 15.03 -2.60
CA LYS A 53 -16.42 15.07 -1.12
C LYS A 53 -15.02 14.64 -0.68
N SER A 54 -14.62 13.41 -1.02
CA SER A 54 -13.30 12.88 -0.68
C SER A 54 -12.19 13.67 -1.36
N SER A 55 -12.42 14.20 -2.57
CA SER A 55 -11.46 15.06 -3.25
C SER A 55 -11.23 16.37 -2.51
N LEU A 56 -12.29 17.04 -2.05
CA LEU A 56 -12.18 18.24 -1.22
C LEU A 56 -11.49 17.91 0.10
N LEU A 57 -11.89 16.83 0.77
CA LEU A 57 -11.30 16.40 2.04
C LEU A 57 -9.79 16.12 1.91
N ASP A 58 -9.38 15.43 0.84
CA ASP A 58 -7.97 15.16 0.54
C ASP A 58 -7.18 16.43 0.26
N VAL A 59 -7.76 17.40 -0.45
CA VAL A 59 -7.13 18.71 -0.67
C VAL A 59 -6.92 19.44 0.66
N LEU A 60 -7.94 19.47 1.52
CA LEU A 60 -7.84 20.10 2.84
C LEU A 60 -6.79 19.41 3.74
N ALA A 61 -6.55 18.12 3.54
CA ALA A 61 -5.56 17.35 4.29
C ALA A 61 -4.14 17.36 3.68
N ALA A 62 -3.90 18.11 2.60
CA ALA A 62 -2.65 18.08 1.82
C ALA A 62 -2.29 16.68 1.28
N ARG A 63 -3.30 15.91 0.88
CA ARG A 63 -3.19 14.51 0.39
C ARG A 63 -3.54 14.36 -1.10
N LYS A 64 -3.66 15.45 -1.86
CA LYS A 64 -3.77 15.40 -3.33
C LYS A 64 -2.47 15.77 -4.02
N ASP A 65 -2.33 15.32 -5.26
CA ASP A 65 -1.26 15.77 -6.15
C ASP A 65 -1.40 17.28 -6.39
N PRO A 66 -0.36 18.10 -6.13
CA PRO A 66 -0.40 19.53 -6.44
C PRO A 66 -0.51 19.80 -7.96
N ALA A 67 -0.15 18.84 -8.82
CA ALA A 67 -0.25 18.97 -10.28
C ALA A 67 -1.71 18.92 -10.78
N GLY A 68 -2.46 19.99 -10.51
CA GLY A 68 -3.88 20.11 -10.82
C GLY A 68 -4.67 20.87 -9.75
N LEU A 69 -4.04 21.17 -8.61
CA LEU A 69 -4.62 21.98 -7.54
C LEU A 69 -4.32 23.46 -7.75
N SER A 70 -5.35 24.29 -7.69
CA SER A 70 -5.22 25.75 -7.59
C SER A 70 -6.01 26.28 -6.38
N GLY A 71 -5.55 27.40 -5.82
CA GLY A 71 -6.09 27.97 -4.59
C GLY A 71 -5.19 27.69 -3.40
N GLU A 72 -5.63 28.08 -2.20
CA GLU A 72 -4.84 27.92 -0.98
C GLU A 72 -5.68 27.43 0.21
N VAL A 73 -5.07 26.57 1.03
CA VAL A 73 -5.63 26.12 2.30
C VAL A 73 -4.75 26.67 3.43
N LEU A 74 -5.38 27.34 4.39
CA LEU A 74 -4.72 27.94 5.54
C LEU A 74 -5.26 27.33 6.84
N ILE A 75 -4.36 27.09 7.79
CA ILE A 75 -4.65 26.65 9.16
C ILE A 75 -4.32 27.81 10.09
N ASP A 76 -5.33 28.35 10.80
CA ASP A 76 -5.21 29.56 11.64
C ASP A 76 -4.62 30.78 10.90
N GLY A 77 -4.89 30.86 9.59
CA GLY A 77 -4.40 31.92 8.68
C GLY A 77 -2.98 31.70 8.16
N ILE A 78 -2.34 30.57 8.47
CA ILE A 78 -0.99 30.21 8.02
C ILE A 78 -1.08 29.10 6.97
N PRO A 79 -0.30 29.16 5.87
CA PRO A 79 -0.24 28.07 4.90
C PRO A 79 0.15 26.74 5.55
N GLN A 80 -0.34 25.63 4.97
CA GLN A 80 0.02 24.30 5.43
C GLN A 80 1.54 24.08 5.34
N PRO A 81 2.21 23.68 6.43
CA PRO A 81 3.64 23.42 6.37
C PRO A 81 3.93 22.17 5.51
N PRO A 82 5.14 22.01 4.95
CA PRO A 82 5.49 20.83 4.12
C PRO A 82 5.33 19.49 4.85
N ASN A 83 5.43 19.49 6.18
CA ASN A 83 5.23 18.33 7.05
C ASN A 83 3.80 18.23 7.60
N PHE A 84 2.81 18.93 7.05
CA PHE A 84 1.43 18.95 7.55
C PHE A 84 0.85 17.54 7.72
N LYS A 85 1.21 16.60 6.83
CA LYS A 85 0.83 15.19 6.93
C LYS A 85 1.24 14.48 8.23
N CYS A 86 2.29 14.96 8.90
CA CYS A 86 2.77 14.44 10.19
C CYS A 86 2.05 15.10 11.37
N ILE A 87 1.39 16.24 11.15
CA ILE A 87 0.76 17.09 12.16
C ILE A 87 -0.77 16.92 12.14
N SER A 88 -1.38 16.72 10.98
CA SER A 88 -2.81 16.45 10.81
C SER A 88 -3.14 14.98 11.06
N GLY A 89 -4.32 14.70 11.61
CA GLY A 89 -4.89 13.34 11.65
C GLY A 89 -5.80 13.12 10.46
N TYR A 90 -5.71 11.97 9.80
CA TYR A 90 -6.62 11.63 8.70
C TYR A 90 -6.99 10.15 8.74
N VAL A 91 -8.28 9.89 8.91
CA VAL A 91 -8.87 8.55 8.92
C VAL A 91 -9.45 8.30 7.52
N VAL A 92 -8.88 7.32 6.83
CA VAL A 92 -9.36 6.88 5.50
C VAL A 92 -10.71 6.14 5.61
N GLN A 93 -11.43 6.06 4.48
CA GLN A 93 -12.71 5.36 4.38
C GLN A 93 -12.58 3.88 4.79
N ASP A 94 -11.65 3.17 4.17
CA ASP A 94 -11.31 1.79 4.53
C ASP A 94 -10.53 1.73 5.84
N ASP A 95 -10.91 0.85 6.75
CA ASP A 95 -10.20 0.70 8.02
C ASP A 95 -8.87 -0.04 7.87
N VAL A 96 -7.83 0.73 7.55
CA VAL A 96 -6.45 0.25 7.35
C VAL A 96 -5.75 0.08 8.71
N VAL A 97 -6.03 -1.02 9.39
CA VAL A 97 -5.44 -1.40 10.70
C VAL A 97 -4.77 -2.77 10.61
N MET A 98 -3.66 -2.98 11.33
CA MET A 98 -3.00 -4.29 11.32
C MET A 98 -3.79 -5.30 12.17
N GLY A 99 -4.46 -6.23 11.49
CA GLY A 99 -5.40 -7.19 12.09
C GLY A 99 -4.78 -8.24 13.04
N THR A 100 -3.49 -8.54 12.89
CA THR A 100 -2.76 -9.53 13.71
C THR A 100 -2.31 -8.97 15.07
N MET A 101 -2.38 -7.64 15.22
CA MET A 101 -2.05 -6.92 16.44
C MET A 101 -3.31 -6.62 17.25
N THR A 102 -3.15 -6.39 18.55
CA THR A 102 -4.23 -5.94 19.42
C THR A 102 -4.54 -4.46 19.22
N VAL A 103 -5.69 -4.00 19.74
CA VAL A 103 -6.05 -2.57 19.74
C VAL A 103 -4.94 -1.74 20.40
N ARG A 104 -4.48 -2.16 21.58
CA ARG A 104 -3.41 -1.50 22.34
C ARG A 104 -2.08 -1.51 21.58
N GLU A 105 -1.71 -2.62 20.95
CA GLU A 105 -0.47 -2.71 20.17
C GLU A 105 -0.47 -1.79 18.94
N ASN A 106 -1.60 -1.65 18.24
CA ASN A 106 -1.74 -0.71 17.13
C ASN A 106 -1.57 0.75 17.62
N LEU A 107 -2.15 1.10 18.77
CA LEU A 107 -2.00 2.43 19.37
C LEU A 107 -0.57 2.69 19.86
N HIS A 108 0.09 1.72 20.50
CA HIS A 108 1.51 1.84 20.88
C HIS A 108 2.40 1.99 19.65
N PHE A 109 2.13 1.28 18.56
CA PHE A 109 2.90 1.43 17.33
C PHE A 109 2.78 2.84 16.76
N SER A 110 1.56 3.41 16.76
CA SER A 110 1.35 4.80 16.35
C SER A 110 2.05 5.79 17.28
N ALA A 111 1.94 5.59 18.60
CA ALA A 111 2.60 6.40 19.62
C ALA A 111 4.12 6.38 19.46
N ALA A 112 4.71 5.21 19.31
CA ALA A 112 6.15 5.02 19.22
C ALA A 112 6.78 5.75 18.03
N LEU A 113 6.07 5.82 16.90
CA LEU A 113 6.59 6.38 15.65
C LEU A 113 6.22 7.85 15.43
N ARG A 114 5.07 8.30 15.93
CA ARG A 114 4.56 9.66 15.67
C ARG A 114 4.73 10.61 16.85
N LEU A 115 4.89 10.12 18.08
CA LEU A 115 5.26 10.97 19.20
C LEU A 115 6.77 11.18 19.25
N PRO A 116 7.26 12.41 19.50
CA PRO A 116 8.68 12.72 19.60
C PRO A 116 9.46 11.79 20.54
N SER A 117 10.77 11.65 20.31
CA SER A 117 11.65 10.88 21.20
C SER A 117 11.88 11.54 22.56
N SER A 118 11.56 12.84 22.71
CA SER A 118 11.63 13.56 23.98
C SER A 118 10.59 13.10 25.00
N ILE A 119 9.49 12.51 24.53
CA ILE A 119 8.43 11.97 25.38
C ILE A 119 8.87 10.59 25.89
N SER A 120 8.81 10.39 27.21
CA SER A 120 9.23 9.13 27.84
C SER A 120 8.35 7.96 27.40
N VAL A 121 8.89 6.73 27.43
CA VAL A 121 8.10 5.53 27.07
C VAL A 121 6.86 5.41 27.96
N LYS A 122 7.01 5.65 29.27
CA LYS A 122 5.90 5.61 30.24
C LYS A 122 4.80 6.62 29.90
N GLU A 123 5.17 7.85 29.54
CA GLU A 123 4.20 8.88 29.14
C GLU A 123 3.49 8.51 27.82
N LYS A 124 4.19 7.87 26.87
CA LYS A 124 3.56 7.33 25.66
C LYS A 124 2.53 6.24 26.01
N GLU A 125 2.82 5.37 26.98
CA GLU A 125 1.90 4.32 27.43
C GLU A 125 0.68 4.87 28.17
N GLU A 126 0.87 5.88 29.02
CA GLU A 126 -0.20 6.59 29.72
C GLU A 126 -1.15 7.24 28.70
N ARG A 127 -0.60 7.90 27.68
CA ARG A 127 -1.37 8.51 26.59
C ARG A 127 -2.15 7.49 25.76
N VAL A 128 -1.57 6.32 25.47
CA VAL A 128 -2.29 5.22 24.82
C VAL A 128 -3.45 4.74 25.69
N THR A 129 -3.23 4.58 27.00
CA THR A 129 -4.26 4.14 27.94
C THR A 129 -5.40 5.16 28.07
N GLN A 130 -5.07 6.46 28.09
CA GLN A 130 -6.05 7.54 28.06
C GLN A 130 -6.91 7.46 26.80
N ILE A 131 -6.31 7.30 25.62
CA ILE A 131 -7.04 7.22 24.35
C ILE A 131 -7.95 6.00 24.29
N ILE A 132 -7.49 4.84 24.76
CA ILE A 132 -8.32 3.62 24.86
C ILE A 132 -9.57 3.90 25.70
N SER A 133 -9.41 4.57 26.84
CA SER A 133 -10.52 4.94 27.71
C SER A 133 -11.47 5.95 27.05
N GLU A 134 -10.93 6.99 26.42
CA GLU A 134 -11.70 8.05 25.75
C GLU A 134 -12.57 7.52 24.60
N LEU A 135 -12.05 6.53 23.86
CA LEU A 135 -12.75 5.88 22.75
C LEU A 135 -13.69 4.75 23.20
N GLY A 136 -13.72 4.43 24.50
CA GLY A 136 -14.52 3.33 25.04
C GLY A 136 -14.06 1.96 24.50
N LEU A 137 -12.75 1.77 24.37
CA LEU A 137 -12.12 0.54 23.87
C LEU A 137 -11.51 -0.32 24.98
N SER A 138 -11.66 0.06 26.25
CA SER A 138 -11.01 -0.63 27.40
C SER A 138 -11.30 -2.13 27.45
N LYS A 139 -12.52 -2.55 27.12
CA LYS A 139 -12.91 -3.98 27.12
C LYS A 139 -12.21 -4.81 26.05
N VAL A 140 -11.79 -4.17 24.95
CA VAL A 140 -11.17 -4.82 23.78
C VAL A 140 -9.73 -4.38 23.57
N ALA A 141 -9.13 -3.70 24.55
CA ALA A 141 -7.78 -3.13 24.45
C ALA A 141 -6.74 -4.19 24.06
N ASP A 142 -6.84 -5.38 24.66
CA ASP A 142 -5.89 -6.47 24.45
C ASP A 142 -6.43 -7.56 23.51
N ALA A 143 -7.59 -7.32 22.88
CA ALA A 143 -8.14 -8.17 21.83
C ALA A 143 -7.49 -7.86 20.48
N LYS A 144 -7.27 -8.90 19.65
CA LYS A 144 -6.78 -8.74 18.26
C LYS A 144 -7.84 -8.02 17.42
N VAL A 145 -7.39 -7.10 16.58
CA VAL A 145 -8.30 -6.36 15.67
C VAL A 145 -8.98 -7.30 14.67
N GLY A 146 -8.30 -8.37 14.26
CA GLY A 146 -8.80 -9.38 13.34
C GLY A 146 -8.47 -9.06 11.89
N THR A 147 -8.40 -10.12 11.09
CA THR A 147 -8.22 -10.05 9.63
C THR A 147 -9.52 -10.47 8.95
N GLU A 148 -9.55 -10.53 7.62
CA GLU A 148 -10.69 -11.11 6.88
C GLU A 148 -10.91 -12.60 7.21
N LEU A 149 -9.82 -13.32 7.53
CA LEU A 149 -9.85 -14.76 7.83
C LEU A 149 -9.98 -15.06 9.33
N ILE A 150 -9.54 -14.14 10.19
CA ILE A 150 -9.51 -14.31 11.63
C ILE A 150 -10.42 -13.28 12.27
N ARG A 151 -11.50 -13.75 12.92
CA ARG A 151 -12.42 -12.91 13.68
C ARG A 151 -11.66 -12.09 14.73
N GLY A 152 -11.99 -10.81 14.84
CA GLY A 152 -11.47 -9.92 15.87
C GLY A 152 -12.56 -9.01 16.42
N VAL A 153 -12.18 -7.76 16.70
CA VAL A 153 -13.10 -6.73 17.22
C VAL A 153 -14.21 -6.39 16.20
N SER A 154 -15.32 -5.83 16.69
CA SER A 154 -16.43 -5.38 15.85
C SER A 154 -16.02 -4.25 14.88
N GLY A 155 -16.80 -4.02 13.82
CA GLY A 155 -16.56 -2.94 12.86
C GLY A 155 -16.46 -1.56 13.53
N GLY A 156 -17.36 -1.27 14.48
CA GLY A 156 -17.32 -0.02 15.25
C GLY A 156 -16.10 0.13 16.16
N GLU A 157 -15.64 -0.96 16.78
CA GLU A 157 -14.41 -0.96 17.59
C GLU A 157 -13.17 -0.80 16.71
N ARG A 158 -13.16 -1.42 15.52
CA ARG A 158 -12.11 -1.24 14.51
C ARG A 158 -12.05 0.20 14.04
N LYS A 159 -13.20 0.82 13.73
CA LYS A 159 -13.29 2.24 13.34
C LYS A 159 -12.75 3.16 14.43
N ARG A 160 -13.16 2.93 15.68
CA ARG A 160 -12.66 3.68 16.85
C ARG A 160 -11.16 3.48 17.05
N THR A 161 -10.63 2.28 16.83
CA THR A 161 -9.18 2.02 16.89
C THR A 161 -8.43 2.83 15.84
N ASN A 162 -8.96 2.90 14.60
CA ASN A 162 -8.41 3.70 13.51
C ASN A 162 -8.38 5.20 13.86
N ILE A 163 -9.50 5.72 14.38
CA ILE A 163 -9.57 7.09 14.91
C ILE A 163 -8.52 7.31 16.01
N GLY A 164 -8.38 6.37 16.95
CA GLY A 164 -7.42 6.46 18.05
C GLY A 164 -5.96 6.52 17.61
N MET A 165 -5.62 5.76 16.55
CA MET A 165 -4.27 5.80 15.98
C MET A 165 -3.90 7.17 15.43
N GLU A 166 -4.87 7.93 14.91
CA GLU A 166 -4.67 9.31 14.45
C GLU A 166 -4.70 10.32 15.62
N LEU A 167 -5.52 10.09 16.63
CA LEU A 167 -5.64 10.96 17.80
C LEU A 167 -4.43 10.93 18.73
N ILE A 168 -3.55 9.93 18.64
CA ILE A 168 -2.36 9.82 19.48
C ILE A 168 -1.48 11.06 19.40
N THR A 169 -1.45 11.73 18.25
CA THR A 169 -0.65 12.94 18.03
C THR A 169 -1.31 14.23 18.51
N GLU A 170 -2.54 14.16 19.04
CA GLU A 170 -3.39 15.33 19.33
C GLU A 170 -3.41 16.35 18.19
N PRO A 171 -3.80 15.91 16.97
CA PRO A 171 -3.72 16.78 15.81
C PRO A 171 -4.65 17.99 15.97
N PRO A 172 -4.24 19.18 15.50
CA PRO A 172 -5.07 20.39 15.59
C PRO A 172 -6.37 20.28 14.78
N VAL A 173 -6.32 19.46 13.71
CA VAL A 173 -7.42 19.14 12.81
C VAL A 173 -7.43 17.63 12.55
N LEU A 174 -8.61 17.02 12.67
CA LEU A 174 -8.86 15.61 12.35
C LEU A 174 -9.79 15.52 11.14
N PHE A 175 -9.32 14.87 10.08
CA PHE A 175 -10.09 14.57 8.88
C PHE A 175 -10.58 13.12 8.92
N LEU A 176 -11.82 12.85 8.53
CA LEU A 176 -12.35 11.49 8.39
C LEU A 176 -13.12 11.34 7.09
N ASP A 177 -12.69 10.41 6.23
CA ASP A 177 -13.44 10.08 5.02
C ASP A 177 -14.49 9.02 5.35
N GLU A 178 -15.76 9.38 5.20
CA GLU A 178 -16.95 8.55 5.44
C GLU A 178 -16.86 7.64 6.69
N PRO A 179 -16.76 8.20 7.90
CA PRO A 179 -16.51 7.42 9.11
C PRO A 179 -17.67 6.49 9.52
N THR A 180 -18.83 6.58 8.86
CA THR A 180 -20.02 5.76 9.10
C THR A 180 -20.20 4.62 8.10
N THR A 181 -19.41 4.58 7.02
CA THR A 181 -19.57 3.58 5.96
C THR A 181 -19.23 2.19 6.49
N GLY A 182 -20.07 1.20 6.16
CA GLY A 182 -19.92 -0.19 6.62
C GLY A 182 -20.34 -0.44 8.08
N LEU A 183 -20.93 0.55 8.77
CA LEU A 183 -21.46 0.41 10.12
C LEU A 183 -22.99 0.35 10.11
N ASP A 184 -23.57 -0.42 11.02
CA ASP A 184 -25.01 -0.31 11.30
C ASP A 184 -25.33 1.04 11.93
N ALA A 185 -26.59 1.45 11.83
CA ALA A 185 -27.02 2.78 12.25
C ALA A 185 -26.74 3.11 13.72
N SER A 186 -26.83 2.12 14.63
CA SER A 186 -26.60 2.33 16.05
C SER A 186 -25.11 2.58 16.33
N THR A 187 -24.24 1.79 15.71
CA THR A 187 -22.78 1.93 15.80
C THR A 187 -22.30 3.21 15.14
N ALA A 188 -22.83 3.57 13.97
CA ALA A 188 -22.53 4.84 13.30
C ALA A 188 -22.87 6.04 14.21
N ASN A 189 -24.04 6.03 14.84
CA ASN A 189 -24.44 7.09 15.77
C ASN A 189 -23.49 7.17 16.98
N ALA A 190 -23.07 6.04 17.54
CA ALA A 190 -22.10 6.00 18.64
C ALA A 190 -20.73 6.60 18.26
N VAL A 191 -20.23 6.30 17.05
CA VAL A 191 -18.99 6.91 16.52
C VAL A 191 -19.13 8.42 16.38
N LEU A 192 -20.26 8.92 15.90
CA LEU A 192 -20.48 10.36 15.71
C LEU A 192 -20.69 11.11 17.03
N ILE A 193 -21.32 10.48 18.03
CA ILE A 193 -21.40 11.01 19.40
C ILE A 193 -20.00 11.14 20.01
N LEU A 194 -19.14 10.14 19.79
CA LEU A 194 -17.74 10.19 20.21
C LEU A 194 -16.99 11.35 19.53
N LEU A 195 -17.12 11.51 18.21
CA LEU A 195 -16.54 12.65 17.49
C LEU A 195 -17.09 13.99 18.02
N LYS A 196 -18.38 14.09 18.32
CA LYS A 196 -18.97 15.27 18.94
C LYS A 196 -18.39 15.57 20.32
N LYS A 197 -18.15 14.54 21.14
CA LYS A 197 -17.50 14.69 22.45
C LYS A 197 -16.06 15.20 22.30
N LEU A 198 -15.33 14.71 21.29
CA LEU A 198 -13.98 15.16 20.98
C LEU A 198 -13.96 16.61 20.45
N SER A 199 -14.91 17.00 19.60
CA SER A 199 -14.98 18.36 19.07
C SER A 199 -15.31 19.39 20.16
N ARG A 200 -16.16 19.04 21.14
CA ARG A 200 -16.46 19.88 22.32
C ARG A 200 -15.25 20.22 23.17
N ARG A 201 -14.15 19.45 23.07
CA ARG A 201 -12.86 19.76 23.70
C ARG A 201 -12.02 20.75 22.86
N GLY A 202 -12.66 21.46 21.93
CA GLY A 202 -12.04 22.45 21.06
C GLY A 202 -11.29 21.84 19.88
N ARG A 203 -11.56 20.60 19.47
CA ARG A 203 -10.94 19.98 18.28
C ARG A 203 -11.71 20.34 17.01
N THR A 204 -11.00 20.57 15.92
CA THR A 204 -11.62 20.74 14.60
C THR A 204 -11.70 19.39 13.93
N ILE A 205 -12.92 18.92 13.73
CA ILE A 205 -13.19 17.64 13.09
C ILE A 205 -13.92 17.93 11.79
N ILE A 206 -13.37 17.43 10.68
CA ILE A 206 -13.91 17.59 9.33
C ILE A 206 -14.12 16.20 8.76
N PHE A 207 -15.31 15.90 8.28
CA PHE A 207 -15.58 14.57 7.74
C PHE A 207 -16.58 14.62 6.60
N SER A 208 -16.42 13.71 5.65
CA SER A 208 -17.42 13.43 4.63
C SER A 208 -18.45 12.44 5.19
N ILE A 209 -19.71 12.55 4.77
CA ILE A 209 -20.76 11.60 5.14
C ILE A 209 -21.76 11.45 4.00
N HIS A 210 -22.31 10.26 3.84
CA HIS A 210 -23.35 9.92 2.87
C HIS A 210 -24.64 9.57 3.63
N GLN A 211 -25.76 10.22 3.28
CA GLN A 211 -27.11 9.96 3.82
C GLN A 211 -27.16 9.70 5.36
N PRO A 212 -26.81 10.69 6.20
CA PRO A 212 -26.87 10.52 7.65
C PRO A 212 -28.31 10.50 8.15
N ARG A 213 -28.60 9.64 9.14
CA ARG A 213 -29.85 9.72 9.91
C ARG A 213 -29.99 11.07 10.62
N TYR A 214 -31.22 11.48 10.87
CA TYR A 214 -31.54 12.71 11.59
C TYR A 214 -30.79 12.84 12.93
N SER A 215 -30.65 11.75 13.70
CA SER A 215 -29.91 11.75 14.98
C SER A 215 -28.45 12.19 14.82
N ILE A 216 -27.82 11.82 13.70
CA ILE A 216 -26.44 12.20 13.36
C ILE A 216 -26.42 13.64 12.82
N PHE A 217 -27.36 14.00 11.94
CA PHE A 217 -27.46 15.35 11.37
C PHE A 217 -27.52 16.44 12.45
N LYS A 218 -28.28 16.21 13.53
CA LYS A 218 -28.38 17.15 14.67
C LYS A 218 -27.06 17.42 15.39
N LEU A 219 -26.04 16.58 15.22
CA LEU A 219 -24.76 16.74 15.89
C LEU A 219 -23.85 17.75 15.17
N PHE A 220 -24.12 18.05 13.90
CA PHE A 220 -23.25 18.89 13.06
C PHE A 220 -23.27 20.34 13.55
N ASP A 221 -22.09 20.95 13.65
CA ASP A 221 -21.95 22.38 13.91
C ASP A 221 -21.99 23.17 12.59
N SER A 222 -21.32 22.65 11.56
CA SER A 222 -21.30 23.20 10.21
C SER A 222 -21.60 22.13 9.16
N LEU A 223 -22.27 22.54 8.09
CA LEU A 223 -22.60 21.72 6.93
C LEU A 223 -22.04 22.37 5.67
N THR A 224 -21.39 21.55 4.84
CA THR A 224 -20.99 21.90 3.46
C THR A 224 -21.68 20.92 2.51
N LEU A 225 -22.56 21.43 1.65
CA LEU A 225 -23.20 20.65 0.59
C LEU A 225 -22.40 20.80 -0.71
N LEU A 226 -22.00 19.67 -1.28
CA LEU A 226 -21.19 19.61 -2.49
C LEU A 226 -21.87 18.72 -3.54
N ALA A 227 -22.01 19.23 -4.76
CA ALA A 227 -22.56 18.52 -5.92
C ALA A 227 -21.74 18.87 -7.17
N LEU A 228 -21.34 17.88 -7.97
CA LEU A 228 -20.52 18.07 -9.18
C LEU A 228 -19.32 19.03 -8.99
N GLY A 229 -18.67 18.94 -7.83
CA GLY A 229 -17.52 19.79 -7.49
C GLY A 229 -17.83 21.24 -7.12
N LYS A 230 -19.12 21.63 -7.06
CA LYS A 230 -19.60 22.97 -6.71
C LYS A 230 -20.23 22.97 -5.33
N VAL A 231 -20.02 24.04 -4.56
CA VAL A 231 -20.65 24.24 -3.25
C VAL A 231 -22.06 24.78 -3.44
N LEU A 232 -23.04 24.09 -2.87
CA LEU A 232 -24.45 24.49 -2.90
C LEU A 232 -24.89 25.17 -1.60
N TYR A 233 -24.17 24.88 -0.52
CA TYR A 233 -24.37 25.49 0.78
C TYR A 233 -23.10 25.31 1.60
N HIS A 234 -22.68 26.34 2.33
CA HIS A 234 -21.67 26.23 3.37
C HIS A 234 -22.00 27.20 4.49
N GLY A 235 -22.16 26.67 5.71
CA GLY A 235 -22.59 27.46 6.87
C GLY A 235 -22.94 26.60 8.09
N PRO A 236 -23.62 27.19 9.10
CA PRO A 236 -24.10 26.46 10.27
C PRO A 236 -25.17 25.44 9.90
N ALA A 237 -25.04 24.18 10.34
CA ALA A 237 -25.97 23.11 9.95
C ALA A 237 -27.44 23.41 10.30
N LYS A 238 -27.67 24.16 11.40
CA LYS A 238 -29.01 24.56 11.84
C LYS A 238 -29.71 25.55 10.90
N GLN A 239 -28.95 26.37 10.18
CA GLN A 239 -29.48 27.37 9.24
C GLN A 239 -29.69 26.82 7.83
N ALA A 240 -29.30 25.55 7.59
CA ALA A 240 -29.41 24.96 6.26
C ALA A 240 -30.86 24.88 5.78
N LEU A 241 -31.79 24.42 6.63
CA LEU A 241 -33.22 24.35 6.28
C LEU A 241 -33.79 25.73 5.94
N GLU A 242 -33.54 26.73 6.79
CA GLU A 242 -34.01 28.11 6.58
C GLU A 242 -33.51 28.69 5.25
N TYR A 243 -32.24 28.42 4.89
CA TYR A 243 -31.69 28.81 3.60
C TYR A 243 -32.46 28.15 2.44
N PHE A 244 -32.69 26.84 2.47
CA PHE A 244 -33.40 26.15 1.40
C PHE A 244 -34.86 26.61 1.28
N SER A 245 -35.53 26.91 2.40
CA SER A 245 -36.87 27.52 2.39
C SER A 245 -36.85 28.89 1.73
N SER A 246 -35.85 29.74 2.01
CA SER A 246 -35.74 31.08 1.40
C SER A 246 -35.57 31.08 -0.12
N ILE A 247 -35.08 29.97 -0.69
CA ILE A 247 -34.89 29.82 -2.14
C ILE A 247 -36.00 29.00 -2.81
N GLY A 248 -37.07 28.68 -2.08
CA GLY A 248 -38.30 28.06 -2.58
C GLY A 248 -38.41 26.54 -2.39
N TYR A 249 -37.57 25.92 -1.54
CA TYR A 249 -37.68 24.50 -1.23
C TYR A 249 -38.09 24.30 0.23
N GLU A 250 -39.29 23.77 0.46
CA GLU A 250 -39.78 23.45 1.80
C GLU A 250 -39.57 21.97 2.11
N CYS A 251 -39.05 21.69 3.30
CA CYS A 251 -38.92 20.33 3.81
C CYS A 251 -40.24 19.94 4.47
N GLU A 252 -40.84 18.84 4.03
CA GLU A 252 -42.05 18.31 4.65
C GLU A 252 -41.83 18.01 6.15
N PRO A 253 -42.88 18.13 6.98
CA PRO A 253 -42.83 17.70 8.37
C PRO A 253 -42.40 16.23 8.48
N PHE A 254 -41.56 15.92 9.46
CA PHE A 254 -41.05 14.56 9.74
C PHE A 254 -40.06 13.97 8.73
N ASN A 255 -39.76 14.65 7.62
CA ASN A 255 -38.69 14.24 6.72
C ASN A 255 -37.31 14.56 7.31
N ASN A 256 -36.33 13.72 6.97
CA ASN A 256 -34.95 13.94 7.39
C ASN A 256 -34.33 15.06 6.52
N PRO A 257 -33.86 16.17 7.13
CA PRO A 257 -33.26 17.28 6.38
C PRO A 257 -32.10 16.86 5.48
N ALA A 258 -31.30 15.88 5.91
CA ALA A 258 -30.16 15.42 5.13
C ALA A 258 -30.60 14.69 3.84
N ASP A 259 -31.70 13.94 3.89
CA ASP A 259 -32.26 13.24 2.73
C ASP A 259 -32.92 14.27 1.81
N PHE A 260 -33.71 15.20 2.37
CA PHE A 260 -34.29 16.34 1.64
C PHE A 260 -33.24 17.14 0.84
N PHE A 261 -32.08 17.46 1.44
CA PHE A 261 -31.02 18.16 0.70
C PHE A 261 -30.47 17.34 -0.47
N LEU A 262 -30.38 16.02 -0.34
CA LEU A 262 -29.89 15.15 -1.40
C LEU A 262 -30.93 14.97 -2.51
N ASP A 263 -32.22 14.88 -2.17
CA ASP A 263 -33.32 14.77 -3.12
C ASP A 263 -33.41 16.01 -4.01
N ILE A 264 -33.26 17.21 -3.42
CA ILE A 264 -33.17 18.47 -4.18
C ILE A 264 -31.99 18.45 -5.16
N ILE A 265 -30.84 17.90 -4.73
CA ILE A 265 -29.63 17.86 -5.55
C ILE A 265 -29.79 16.87 -6.72
N ASN A 266 -30.46 15.75 -6.47
CA ASN A 266 -30.71 14.71 -7.48
C ASN A 266 -31.84 15.07 -8.45
N GLY A 267 -32.66 16.07 -8.12
CA GLY A 267 -33.77 16.50 -8.96
C GLY A 267 -35.05 15.70 -8.75
N ASP A 268 -35.17 14.97 -7.63
CA ASP A 268 -36.40 14.25 -7.30
C ASP A 268 -37.53 15.24 -6.97
N SER A 269 -38.61 15.13 -7.75
CA SER A 269 -39.71 16.10 -7.88
C SER A 269 -40.56 16.33 -6.61
N THR A 270 -40.40 15.59 -5.53
CA THR A 270 -41.23 15.76 -4.32
C THR A 270 -40.99 17.11 -3.63
N ALA A 271 -39.81 17.71 -3.75
CA ALA A 271 -39.51 19.05 -3.22
C ALA A 271 -39.94 20.23 -4.13
N VAL A 272 -40.43 19.96 -5.35
CA VAL A 272 -40.73 20.98 -6.39
C VAL A 272 -42.22 21.40 -6.39
N ALA A 273 -43.03 20.86 -5.48
CA ALA A 273 -44.49 21.08 -5.47
C ALA A 273 -44.95 22.54 -5.19
N ALA A 274 -44.06 23.47 -4.82
CA ALA A 274 -44.45 24.85 -4.53
C ALA A 274 -44.35 25.81 -5.73
N SER A 275 -43.74 25.42 -6.86
CA SER A 275 -43.64 26.32 -8.02
C SER A 275 -43.44 25.59 -9.35
N LYS A 276 -44.52 25.03 -9.92
CA LYS A 276 -44.83 25.07 -11.36
C LYS A 276 -46.10 24.27 -11.66
N GLU A 277 -47.12 24.98 -12.13
CA GLU A 277 -48.11 24.45 -13.05
C GLU A 277 -47.43 24.01 -14.37
N ASP A 278 -47.92 22.88 -14.87
CA ASP A 278 -47.92 22.37 -16.24
C ASP A 278 -46.63 21.97 -17.00
N HIS A 279 -46.71 20.71 -17.44
CA HIS A 279 -46.10 20.04 -18.61
C HIS A 279 -44.63 19.61 -18.55
N ARG A 280 -44.43 18.29 -18.34
CA ARG A 280 -43.80 17.39 -19.34
C ARG A 280 -43.95 15.88 -18.99
N PRO A 281 -43.92 14.99 -20.00
CA PRO A 281 -44.32 13.59 -19.87
C PRO A 281 -43.18 12.67 -19.42
N ALA A 282 -43.62 11.48 -19.01
CA ALA A 282 -42.89 10.39 -18.42
C ALA A 282 -41.72 9.82 -19.25
N ASP A 283 -40.68 9.47 -18.50
CA ASP A 283 -39.94 8.20 -18.53
C ASP A 283 -39.20 7.81 -19.82
N THR A 284 -37.91 8.14 -19.86
CA THR A 284 -36.91 7.31 -20.55
C THR A 284 -35.77 7.03 -19.58
N GLY A 285 -35.71 5.78 -19.11
CA GLY A 285 -34.71 5.27 -18.19
C GLY A 285 -33.27 5.50 -18.69
N LYS A 286 -32.57 6.38 -17.97
CA LYS A 286 -31.11 6.39 -17.77
C LYS A 286 -30.82 6.97 -16.38
N GLU A 287 -30.90 6.12 -15.37
CA GLU A 287 -30.23 6.34 -14.10
C GLU A 287 -28.73 6.52 -14.39
N ASP A 288 -28.18 7.73 -14.22
CA ASP A 288 -26.76 7.99 -13.86
C ASP A 288 -26.26 9.44 -14.07
N ASN A 289 -27.08 10.39 -14.53
CA ASN A 289 -26.67 11.79 -14.60
C ASN A 289 -27.55 12.68 -13.73
N VAL A 290 -27.03 13.09 -12.57
CA VAL A 290 -27.52 14.27 -11.84
C VAL A 290 -27.69 15.40 -12.83
N ASP A 291 -28.88 15.99 -12.90
CA ASP A 291 -29.20 17.03 -13.87
C ASP A 291 -28.31 18.26 -13.62
N SER A 292 -27.25 18.42 -14.44
CA SER A 292 -26.24 19.47 -14.24
C SER A 292 -26.83 20.89 -14.18
N SER A 293 -28.01 21.07 -14.79
CA SER A 293 -28.80 22.29 -14.77
C SER A 293 -29.27 22.69 -13.37
N VAL A 294 -29.75 21.74 -12.55
CA VAL A 294 -30.26 22.01 -11.20
C VAL A 294 -29.12 22.43 -10.26
N VAL A 295 -28.01 21.70 -10.33
CA VAL A 295 -26.80 21.99 -9.55
C VAL A 295 -26.28 23.39 -9.85
N ASP A 296 -26.31 23.82 -11.12
CA ASP A 296 -25.87 25.15 -11.53
C ASP A 296 -26.77 26.26 -11.00
N VAL A 297 -28.09 26.06 -11.04
CA VAL A 297 -29.06 27.01 -10.47
C VAL A 297 -28.85 27.16 -8.96
N LEU A 298 -28.74 26.05 -8.22
CA LEU A 298 -28.52 26.06 -6.77
C LEU A 298 -27.18 26.71 -6.40
N HIS A 299 -26.13 26.45 -7.18
CA HIS A 299 -24.82 27.07 -6.98
C HIS A 299 -24.89 28.59 -7.15
N GLN A 300 -25.58 29.08 -8.19
CA GLN A 300 -25.77 30.53 -8.40
C GLN A 300 -26.58 31.17 -7.27
N LYS A 301 -27.65 30.52 -6.80
CA LYS A 301 -28.42 30.99 -5.64
C LYS A 301 -27.53 31.11 -4.38
N TYR A 302 -26.63 30.14 -4.17
CA TYR A 302 -25.68 30.20 -3.05
C TYR A 302 -24.68 31.36 -3.19
N LEU A 303 -24.10 31.56 -4.37
CA LEU A 303 -23.17 32.66 -4.63
C LEU A 303 -23.80 34.05 -4.37
N ASN A 304 -25.10 34.20 -4.62
CA ASN A 304 -25.85 35.43 -4.38
C ASN A 304 -26.36 35.59 -2.94
N SER A 305 -26.18 34.57 -2.09
CA SER A 305 -26.68 34.58 -0.71
C SER A 305 -25.82 35.41 0.25
N SER A 306 -26.44 35.91 1.31
CA SER A 306 -25.74 36.58 2.42
C SER A 306 -24.75 35.66 3.15
N LEU A 307 -25.01 34.35 3.16
CA LEU A 307 -24.10 33.34 3.73
C LEU A 307 -22.78 33.27 2.97
N TYR A 308 -22.82 33.33 1.63
CA TYR A 308 -21.60 33.35 0.83
C TYR A 308 -20.83 34.66 1.02
N GLN A 309 -21.53 35.80 1.03
CA GLN A 309 -20.92 37.11 1.25
C GLN A 309 -20.23 37.20 2.61
N SER A 310 -20.90 36.78 3.69
CA SER A 310 -20.32 36.76 5.04
C SER A 310 -19.11 35.81 5.15
N THR A 311 -19.15 34.65 4.48
CA THR A 311 -18.00 33.74 4.40
C THR A 311 -16.83 34.40 3.66
N ARG A 312 -17.09 35.06 2.53
CA ARG A 312 -16.08 35.81 1.76
C ARG A 312 -15.44 36.94 2.56
N GLU A 313 -16.23 37.69 3.32
CA GLU A 313 -15.72 38.75 4.20
C GLU A 313 -14.85 38.16 5.33
N ALA A 314 -15.28 37.06 5.93
CA ALA A 314 -14.48 36.37 6.95
C ALA A 314 -13.16 35.84 6.37
N LEU A 315 -13.16 35.31 5.15
CA LEU A 315 -11.96 34.86 4.44
C LEU A 315 -11.01 36.04 4.15
N ARG A 316 -11.53 37.18 3.68
CA ARG A 316 -10.73 38.41 3.47
C ARG A 316 -10.07 38.90 4.76
N LYS A 317 -10.76 38.81 5.91
CA LYS A 317 -10.16 39.16 7.21
C LYS A 317 -8.98 38.24 7.57
N VAL A 318 -9.06 36.95 7.24
CA VAL A 318 -7.96 36.00 7.45
C VAL A 318 -6.77 36.35 6.54
N GLU A 319 -7.03 36.69 5.28
CA GLU A 319 -5.99 37.12 4.32
C GLU A 319 -5.30 38.42 4.76
N LEU A 320 -6.07 39.42 5.20
CA LEU A 320 -5.52 40.69 5.70
C LEU A 320 -4.66 40.51 6.97
N GLY A 321 -5.07 39.59 7.85
CA GLY A 321 -4.30 39.24 9.05
C GLY A 321 -2.95 38.57 8.75
N ARG A 322 -2.76 38.02 7.54
CA ARG A 322 -1.54 37.31 7.10
C ARG A 322 -0.30 38.19 7.10
N GLY A 323 -0.45 39.47 6.74
CA GLY A 323 0.67 40.43 6.63
C GLY A 323 1.44 40.64 7.94
N SER A 324 0.83 40.36 9.09
CA SER A 324 1.47 40.45 10.42
C SER A 324 2.20 39.17 10.85
N LYS A 325 1.77 37.99 10.37
CA LYS A 325 2.27 36.68 10.81
C LYS A 325 3.33 36.06 9.89
N GLN A 326 3.54 36.62 8.69
CA GLN A 326 4.42 36.06 7.66
C GLN A 326 5.92 36.19 7.95
N ARG A 327 6.33 36.87 9.04
CA ARG A 327 7.74 37.00 9.46
C ARG A 327 8.36 35.71 10.03
N VAL A 328 7.59 34.63 10.22
CA VAL A 328 8.11 33.36 10.73
C VAL A 328 7.85 32.25 9.71
N SER A 329 8.92 31.60 9.25
CA SER A 329 8.96 30.40 8.38
C SER A 329 8.91 30.59 6.85
N THR A 330 9.84 31.38 6.33
CA THR A 330 10.49 31.09 5.03
C THR A 330 11.86 30.47 5.29
N GLN A 331 11.87 29.35 6.02
CA GLN A 331 12.92 28.37 5.81
C GLN A 331 12.24 27.23 5.08
N GLY A 332 12.73 26.91 3.88
CA GLY A 332 12.56 25.57 3.35
C GLY A 332 13.06 24.54 4.37
N HIS A 333 12.99 23.27 4.04
CA HIS A 333 13.64 22.13 4.68
C HIS A 333 12.66 21.00 5.00
N GLU A 334 13.20 19.83 4.68
CA GLU A 334 12.74 18.44 4.73
C GLU A 334 11.55 18.08 5.63
N ILE A 335 10.78 17.07 5.18
CA ILE A 335 9.79 16.36 5.99
C ILE A 335 10.49 15.84 7.25
N THR A 336 10.34 16.56 8.36
CA THR A 336 10.85 16.17 9.67
C THR A 336 9.89 15.16 10.27
N TYR A 337 10.31 13.90 10.28
CA TYR A 337 9.61 12.84 11.00
C TYR A 337 9.86 13.00 12.50
N ALA A 338 8.90 12.59 13.34
CA ALA A 338 9.00 12.75 14.80
C ALA A 338 10.16 11.95 15.43
N ASN A 339 10.56 10.84 14.80
CA ASN A 339 11.61 9.95 15.30
C ASN A 339 12.69 9.67 14.25
N GLY A 340 13.89 9.32 14.72
CA GLY A 340 15.03 8.95 13.88
C GLY A 340 14.84 7.65 13.10
N PHE A 341 15.68 7.45 12.09
CA PHE A 341 15.59 6.31 11.18
C PHE A 341 15.71 4.95 11.89
N LEU A 342 16.62 4.79 12.85
CA LEU A 342 16.84 3.53 13.56
C LEU A 342 15.63 3.13 14.42
N THR A 343 15.00 4.10 15.09
CA THR A 343 13.77 3.89 15.85
C THR A 343 12.65 3.42 14.92
N GLN A 344 12.50 4.07 13.76
CA GLN A 344 11.52 3.65 12.75
C GLN A 344 11.78 2.21 12.29
N LEU A 345 13.03 1.90 11.93
CA LEU A 345 13.42 0.56 11.48
C LEU A 345 13.15 -0.51 12.54
N TYR A 346 13.50 -0.26 13.80
CA TYR A 346 13.25 -1.18 14.91
C TYR A 346 11.77 -1.51 15.08
N TRP A 347 10.91 -0.49 15.21
CA TRP A 347 9.48 -0.70 15.46
C TRP A 347 8.77 -1.36 14.28
N VAL A 348 9.09 -0.96 13.04
CA VAL A 348 8.51 -1.57 11.85
C VAL A 348 8.97 -3.03 11.72
N SER A 349 10.27 -3.31 11.91
CA SER A 349 10.80 -4.68 11.80
C SER A 349 10.26 -5.59 12.90
N SER A 350 10.22 -5.12 14.16
CA SER A 350 9.66 -5.86 15.29
C SER A 350 8.19 -6.20 15.05
N ARG A 351 7.40 -5.25 14.55
CA ARG A 351 5.99 -5.50 14.17
C ARG A 351 5.89 -6.53 13.04
N SER A 352 6.73 -6.47 12.01
CA SER A 352 6.73 -7.44 10.91
C SER A 352 7.05 -8.86 11.41
N VAL A 353 8.06 -9.03 12.26
CA VAL A 353 8.39 -10.34 12.86
C VAL A 353 7.23 -10.86 13.72
N LYS A 354 6.62 -9.99 14.53
CA LYS A 354 5.48 -10.35 15.37
C LYS A 354 4.26 -10.74 14.53
N ASN A 355 4.05 -10.07 13.39
CA ASN A 355 3.02 -10.42 12.42
C ASN A 355 3.25 -11.82 11.83
N LEU A 356 4.50 -12.11 11.43
CA LEU A 356 4.89 -13.41 10.89
C LEU A 356 4.64 -14.55 11.89
N ILE A 357 5.02 -14.35 13.16
CA ILE A 357 4.84 -15.35 14.23
C ILE A 357 3.35 -15.58 14.51
N ARG A 358 2.53 -14.52 14.52
CA ARG A 358 1.10 -14.60 14.88
C ARG A 358 0.18 -15.00 13.74
N ASN A 359 0.63 -14.88 12.50
CA ASN A 359 -0.07 -15.35 11.31
C ASN A 359 0.84 -16.30 10.51
N PRO A 360 1.12 -17.50 11.03
CA PRO A 360 2.09 -18.40 10.43
C PRO A 360 1.54 -19.16 9.22
N GLN A 361 0.28 -18.94 8.80
CA GLN A 361 -0.38 -19.76 7.77
C GLN A 361 0.43 -19.80 6.46
N ALA A 362 0.85 -18.63 5.95
CA ALA A 362 1.64 -18.54 4.73
C ALA A 362 3.03 -19.17 4.91
N SER A 363 3.69 -18.94 6.05
CA SER A 363 5.01 -19.48 6.37
C SER A 363 4.99 -21.00 6.52
N VAL A 364 3.99 -21.54 7.22
CA VAL A 364 3.80 -22.98 7.44
C VAL A 364 3.49 -23.67 6.12
N ALA A 365 2.56 -23.11 5.32
CA ALA A 365 2.27 -23.64 3.99
C ALA A 365 3.52 -23.66 3.10
N GLN A 366 4.30 -22.58 3.10
CA GLN A 366 5.53 -22.50 2.33
C GLN A 366 6.57 -23.53 2.77
N ILE A 367 6.79 -23.69 4.09
CA ILE A 367 7.72 -24.69 4.62
C ILE A 367 7.25 -26.11 4.28
N ALA A 368 5.95 -26.40 4.45
CA ALA A 368 5.38 -27.71 4.13
C ALA A 368 5.55 -28.09 2.65
N VAL A 369 5.17 -27.17 1.74
CA VAL A 369 5.36 -27.36 0.28
C VAL A 369 6.84 -27.53 -0.05
N THR A 370 7.73 -26.77 0.59
CA THR A 370 9.17 -26.87 0.39
C THR A 370 9.72 -28.23 0.80
N ILE A 371 9.29 -28.77 1.95
CA ILE A 371 9.70 -30.10 2.44
C ILE A 371 9.21 -31.18 1.47
N ILE A 372 7.92 -31.15 1.11
CA ILE A 372 7.33 -32.13 0.17
C ILE A 372 8.11 -32.12 -1.15
N LEU A 373 8.36 -30.94 -1.71
CA LEU A 373 9.06 -30.82 -2.97
C LEU A 373 10.54 -31.24 -2.85
N ALA A 374 11.21 -30.92 -1.74
CA ALA A 374 12.58 -31.38 -1.51
C ALA A 374 12.68 -32.91 -1.43
N LEU A 375 11.71 -33.57 -0.77
CA LEU A 375 11.62 -35.02 -0.69
C LEU A 375 11.33 -35.66 -2.04
N VAL A 376 10.39 -35.11 -2.81
CA VAL A 376 10.06 -35.60 -4.17
C VAL A 376 11.28 -35.49 -5.09
N VAL A 377 11.97 -34.34 -5.09
CA VAL A 377 13.17 -34.15 -5.90
C VAL A 377 14.30 -35.06 -5.46
N GLY A 378 14.51 -35.17 -4.14
CA GLY A 378 15.49 -36.09 -3.57
C GLY A 378 15.22 -37.55 -3.91
N ALA A 379 13.94 -37.95 -3.98
CA ALA A 379 13.53 -39.31 -4.33
C ALA A 379 13.70 -39.60 -5.83
N ILE A 380 13.34 -38.66 -6.70
CA ILE A 380 13.50 -38.80 -8.17
C ILE A 380 14.97 -39.01 -8.53
N PHE A 381 15.86 -38.26 -7.89
CA PHE A 381 17.31 -38.32 -8.14
C PHE A 381 18.06 -39.05 -7.03
N PHE A 382 17.42 -40.01 -6.34
CA PHE A 382 18.00 -40.65 -5.17
C PHE A 382 19.31 -41.37 -5.49
N GLY A 383 20.37 -41.04 -4.75
CA GLY A 383 21.67 -41.72 -4.83
C GLY A 383 22.27 -41.76 -6.23
N VAL A 384 22.51 -40.60 -6.86
CA VAL A 384 23.01 -40.53 -8.24
C VAL A 384 24.36 -41.24 -8.40
N LYS A 385 24.39 -42.26 -9.26
CA LYS A 385 25.56 -43.09 -9.56
C LYS A 385 26.70 -42.31 -10.23
N LEU A 386 27.91 -42.87 -10.19
CA LEU A 386 29.13 -42.34 -10.81
C LEU A 386 29.32 -42.89 -12.25
N ASP A 387 28.27 -42.85 -13.06
CA ASP A 387 28.28 -43.30 -14.47
C ASP A 387 27.92 -42.16 -15.43
N ARG A 388 27.91 -42.44 -16.75
CA ARG A 388 27.57 -41.43 -17.78
C ARG A 388 26.15 -40.87 -17.59
N SER A 389 25.19 -41.72 -17.26
CA SER A 389 23.83 -41.31 -16.86
C SER A 389 23.83 -40.45 -15.59
N GLY A 390 24.74 -40.72 -14.68
CA GLY A 390 24.95 -39.97 -13.43
C GLY A 390 25.34 -38.52 -13.65
N ILE A 391 26.12 -38.21 -14.70
CA ILE A 391 26.42 -36.82 -15.07
C ILE A 391 25.13 -36.10 -15.48
N GLN A 392 24.33 -36.70 -16.36
CA GLN A 392 23.06 -36.12 -16.80
C GLN A 392 22.08 -35.96 -15.64
N ASN A 393 21.99 -36.96 -14.75
CA ASN A 393 21.12 -36.91 -13.56
C ASN A 393 21.57 -35.84 -12.56
N ARG A 394 22.89 -35.62 -12.36
CA ARG A 394 23.43 -34.55 -11.50
C ARG A 394 23.14 -33.16 -12.05
N VAL A 395 23.27 -32.97 -13.36
CA VAL A 395 22.97 -31.66 -13.97
C VAL A 395 21.47 -31.42 -13.99
N GLY A 396 20.67 -32.44 -14.34
CA GLY A 396 19.22 -32.37 -14.31
C GLY A 396 18.66 -32.08 -12.92
N SER A 397 19.23 -32.67 -11.87
CA SER A 397 18.83 -32.39 -10.50
C SER A 397 19.19 -30.97 -10.07
N LEU A 398 20.39 -30.46 -10.42
CA LEU A 398 20.76 -29.06 -10.16
C LEU A 398 19.86 -28.07 -10.89
N PHE A 399 19.45 -28.39 -12.13
CA PHE A 399 18.48 -27.59 -12.88
C PHE A 399 17.14 -27.52 -12.18
N PHE A 400 16.61 -28.68 -11.76
CA PHE A 400 15.33 -28.74 -11.08
C PHE A 400 15.37 -27.95 -9.76
N VAL A 401 16.41 -28.16 -8.95
CA VAL A 401 16.58 -27.49 -7.66
C VAL A 401 16.68 -25.96 -7.82
N THR A 402 17.47 -25.49 -8.79
CA THR A 402 17.61 -24.04 -9.06
C THR A 402 16.31 -23.43 -9.59
N THR A 403 15.65 -24.13 -10.51
CA THR A 403 14.36 -23.70 -11.09
C THR A 403 13.29 -23.58 -10.02
N ASN A 404 13.23 -24.56 -9.11
CA ASN A 404 12.31 -24.54 -7.99
C ASN A 404 12.50 -23.30 -7.09
N GLN A 405 13.75 -22.92 -6.79
CA GLN A 405 14.02 -21.72 -6.00
C GLN A 405 13.53 -20.44 -6.71
N CYS A 406 13.60 -20.39 -8.03
CA CYS A 406 13.09 -19.25 -8.80
C CYS A 406 11.56 -19.14 -8.71
N PHE A 407 10.82 -20.22 -8.98
CA PHE A 407 9.35 -20.19 -8.94
C PHE A 407 8.78 -20.06 -7.52
N SER A 408 9.49 -20.56 -6.51
CA SER A 408 9.10 -20.37 -5.11
C SER A 408 9.01 -18.89 -4.72
N SER A 409 9.68 -17.98 -5.46
CA SER A 409 9.65 -16.53 -5.22
C SER A 409 8.29 -15.87 -5.53
N VAL A 410 7.41 -16.53 -6.30
CA VAL A 410 6.10 -15.99 -6.71
C VAL A 410 5.21 -15.69 -5.48
N SER A 411 5.35 -16.46 -4.39
CA SER A 411 4.59 -16.20 -3.16
C SER A 411 4.89 -14.83 -2.50
N ALA A 412 6.01 -14.18 -2.82
CA ALA A 412 6.35 -12.86 -2.27
C ALA A 412 5.43 -11.74 -2.80
N ILE A 413 4.84 -11.95 -3.98
CA ILE A 413 4.10 -10.94 -4.74
C ILE A 413 2.79 -10.58 -4.02
N GLU A 414 2.05 -11.61 -3.63
CA GLU A 414 0.75 -11.47 -2.99
C GLU A 414 0.87 -10.71 -1.67
N LEU A 415 1.84 -11.10 -0.83
CA LEU A 415 2.10 -10.46 0.45
C LEU A 415 2.51 -8.99 0.28
N PHE A 416 3.41 -8.71 -0.67
CA PHE A 416 3.87 -7.35 -0.93
C PHE A 416 2.75 -6.43 -1.43
N ILE A 417 1.93 -6.89 -2.39
CA ILE A 417 0.83 -6.07 -2.92
C ILE A 417 -0.25 -5.82 -1.86
N ARG A 418 -0.54 -6.80 -1.00
CA ARG A 418 -1.47 -6.63 0.12
C ARG A 418 -0.96 -5.59 1.13
N ASP A 419 0.30 -5.69 1.52
CA ASP A 419 0.92 -4.79 2.52
C ASP A 419 1.16 -3.39 1.97
N LYS A 420 1.22 -3.22 0.64
CA LYS A 420 1.34 -1.94 -0.05
C LYS A 420 0.25 -0.95 0.38
N LYS A 421 -1.00 -1.40 0.58
CA LYS A 421 -2.11 -0.53 1.02
C LYS A 421 -1.86 0.04 2.43
N LEU A 422 -1.43 -0.81 3.35
CA LEU A 422 -1.06 -0.42 4.71
C LEU A 422 0.15 0.53 4.72
N PHE A 423 1.14 0.27 3.87
CA PHE A 423 2.31 1.12 3.69
C PHE A 423 1.94 2.52 3.19
N VAL A 424 1.12 2.63 2.13
CA VAL A 424 0.71 3.92 1.56
C VAL A 424 -0.02 4.75 2.60
N HIS A 425 -0.94 4.13 3.35
CA HIS A 425 -1.65 4.80 4.44
C HIS A 425 -0.69 5.31 5.53
N GLN A 426 0.19 4.45 6.06
CA GLN A 426 1.12 4.85 7.13
C GLN A 426 2.16 5.87 6.67
N TYR A 427 2.62 5.80 5.43
CA TYR A 427 3.52 6.79 4.85
C TYR A 427 2.85 8.16 4.68
N THR A 428 1.60 8.18 4.21
CA THR A 428 0.83 9.43 4.05
C THR A 428 0.40 10.01 5.40
N SER A 429 0.25 9.20 6.45
CA SER A 429 0.05 9.65 7.84
C SER A 429 1.35 9.94 8.62
N GLY A 430 2.51 9.90 7.96
CA GLY A 430 3.78 10.34 8.56
C GLY A 430 4.43 9.39 9.58
N TYR A 431 4.12 8.09 9.55
CA TYR A 431 4.68 7.12 10.51
C TYR A 431 6.19 6.89 10.33
N TYR A 432 6.63 6.70 9.08
CA TYR A 432 8.02 6.33 8.79
C TYR A 432 8.44 6.69 7.37
N ARG A 433 9.76 6.67 7.14
CA ARG A 433 10.39 6.85 5.82
C ARG A 433 10.22 5.59 4.96
N VAL A 434 10.23 5.75 3.64
CA VAL A 434 10.21 4.63 2.69
C VAL A 434 11.39 3.67 2.91
N SER A 435 12.56 4.20 3.24
CA SER A 435 13.76 3.39 3.52
C SER A 435 13.60 2.53 4.78
N ALA A 436 13.00 3.06 5.84
CA ALA A 436 12.78 2.31 7.07
C ALA A 436 11.82 1.14 6.85
N TYR A 437 10.73 1.39 6.11
CA TYR A 437 9.80 0.34 5.70
C TYR A 437 10.46 -0.72 4.81
N PHE A 438 11.17 -0.30 3.76
CA PHE A 438 11.77 -1.22 2.81
C PHE A 438 12.80 -2.15 3.47
N LEU A 439 13.65 -1.61 4.35
CA LEU A 439 14.61 -2.42 5.10
C LEU A 439 13.94 -3.30 6.15
N ALA A 440 12.88 -2.82 6.81
CA ALA A 440 12.09 -3.65 7.71
C ALA A 440 11.40 -4.81 6.99
N LEU A 441 10.94 -4.60 5.76
CA LEU A 441 10.41 -5.67 4.89
C LEU A 441 11.51 -6.70 4.57
N MET A 442 12.74 -6.26 4.28
CA MET A 442 13.85 -7.19 4.06
C MET A 442 14.16 -8.02 5.31
N ILE A 443 14.25 -7.38 6.47
CA ILE A 443 14.65 -8.05 7.72
C ILE A 443 13.53 -8.94 8.27
N GLY A 444 12.31 -8.41 8.32
CA GLY A 444 11.18 -9.03 9.03
C GLY A 444 10.38 -10.03 8.20
N ASP A 445 10.51 -9.99 6.87
CA ASP A 445 9.73 -10.84 5.96
C ASP A 445 10.63 -11.61 4.98
N LEU A 446 11.48 -10.91 4.21
CA LEU A 446 12.31 -11.56 3.18
C LEU A 446 13.29 -12.57 3.78
N LEU A 447 14.06 -12.21 4.82
CA LEU A 447 15.06 -13.11 5.39
C LEU A 447 14.42 -14.39 5.97
N PRO A 448 13.42 -14.34 6.88
CA PRO A 448 12.83 -15.57 7.42
C PRO A 448 12.17 -16.43 6.36
N MET A 449 11.42 -15.82 5.42
CA MET A 449 10.60 -16.54 4.44
C MET A 449 11.40 -17.09 3.25
N ARG A 450 12.66 -16.69 3.08
CA ARG A 450 13.51 -17.19 1.98
C ARG A 450 14.70 -17.99 2.47
N THR A 451 15.36 -17.56 3.55
CA THR A 451 16.52 -18.28 4.10
C THR A 451 16.11 -19.64 4.66
N ALA A 452 15.10 -19.69 5.53
CA ALA A 452 14.75 -20.93 6.21
C ALA A 452 14.28 -22.03 5.23
N PRO A 453 13.36 -21.75 4.27
CA PRO A 453 12.97 -22.75 3.26
C PRO A 453 14.15 -23.19 2.38
N ALA A 454 15.02 -22.27 1.95
CA ALA A 454 16.18 -22.63 1.14
C ALA A 454 17.18 -23.53 1.90
N ILE A 455 17.41 -23.26 3.19
CA ILE A 455 18.25 -24.12 4.05
C ILE A 455 17.62 -25.51 4.19
N ILE A 456 16.34 -25.60 4.55
CA ILE A 456 15.62 -26.87 4.71
C ILE A 456 15.67 -27.67 3.41
N PHE A 457 15.36 -27.02 2.29
CA PHE A 457 15.43 -27.63 0.96
C PHE A 457 16.84 -28.14 0.65
N SER A 458 17.87 -27.36 0.97
CA SER A 458 19.27 -27.74 0.74
C SER A 458 19.68 -28.96 1.57
N CYS A 459 19.31 -28.99 2.85
CA CYS A 459 19.60 -30.11 3.74
C CYS A 459 18.96 -31.41 3.25
N ILE A 460 17.70 -31.37 2.80
CA ILE A 460 17.01 -32.59 2.34
C ILE A 460 17.56 -33.04 0.98
N SER A 461 17.54 -32.14 -0.01
CA SER A 461 17.88 -32.49 -1.40
C SER A 461 19.34 -32.89 -1.57
N TYR A 462 20.29 -32.21 -0.90
CA TYR A 462 21.71 -32.46 -1.11
C TYR A 462 22.13 -33.89 -0.75
N TRP A 463 21.68 -34.36 0.41
CA TRP A 463 22.03 -35.67 0.93
C TRP A 463 21.24 -36.79 0.24
N MET A 464 19.95 -36.59 -0.07
CA MET A 464 19.15 -37.59 -0.81
C MET A 464 19.66 -37.83 -2.23
N ILE A 465 20.06 -36.77 -2.93
CA ILE A 465 20.59 -36.88 -4.30
C ILE A 465 21.96 -37.58 -4.32
N GLY A 466 22.71 -37.55 -3.22
CA GLY A 466 24.06 -38.10 -3.17
C GLY A 466 25.10 -37.21 -3.86
N TYR A 467 25.03 -35.90 -3.61
CA TYR A 467 26.15 -35.00 -3.93
C TYR A 467 27.37 -35.30 -3.04
N GLN A 468 28.51 -34.68 -3.34
CA GLN A 468 29.76 -35.02 -2.69
C GLN A 468 29.76 -34.63 -1.21
N ALA A 469 30.10 -35.57 -0.33
CA ALA A 469 30.12 -35.38 1.13
C ALA A 469 31.33 -34.56 1.63
N VAL A 470 31.51 -33.35 1.09
CA VAL A 470 32.53 -32.39 1.52
C VAL A 470 31.85 -31.15 2.06
N ALA A 471 32.15 -30.78 3.31
CA ALA A 471 31.47 -29.68 4.01
C ALA A 471 31.46 -28.36 3.21
N GLY A 472 32.61 -27.97 2.64
CA GLY A 472 32.70 -26.75 1.83
C GLY A 472 31.78 -26.74 0.61
N ARG A 473 31.58 -27.90 -0.05
CA ARG A 473 30.71 -28.04 -1.23
C ARG A 473 29.23 -27.94 -0.86
N PHE A 474 28.85 -28.50 0.29
CA PHE A 474 27.51 -28.37 0.85
C PHE A 474 27.16 -26.91 1.18
N PHE A 475 28.03 -26.20 1.90
CA PHE A 475 27.78 -24.79 2.24
C PHE A 475 27.77 -23.90 1.01
N PHE A 476 28.59 -24.17 0.00
CA PHE A 476 28.56 -23.45 -1.28
C PHE A 476 27.25 -23.68 -2.04
N PHE A 477 26.75 -24.92 -2.09
CA PHE A 477 25.45 -25.25 -2.67
C PHE A 477 24.31 -24.52 -1.94
N MET A 478 24.31 -24.57 -0.60
CA MET A 478 23.33 -23.87 0.24
C MET A 478 23.35 -22.36 -0.01
N LEU A 479 24.54 -21.74 0.01
CA LEU A 479 24.72 -20.31 -0.28
C LEU A 479 24.17 -19.95 -1.66
N THR A 480 24.44 -20.78 -2.66
CA THR A 480 23.97 -20.53 -4.03
C THR A 480 22.45 -20.59 -4.10
N LEU A 481 21.80 -21.57 -3.46
CA LEU A 481 20.33 -21.65 -3.47
C LEU A 481 19.67 -20.50 -2.70
N VAL A 482 20.26 -20.08 -1.58
CA VAL A 482 19.80 -18.89 -0.86
C VAL A 482 19.90 -17.64 -1.76
N LEU A 483 21.02 -17.45 -2.46
CA LEU A 483 21.21 -16.30 -3.35
C LEU A 483 20.31 -16.34 -4.60
N VAL A 484 20.08 -17.51 -5.19
CA VAL A 484 19.11 -17.68 -6.28
C VAL A 484 17.71 -17.30 -5.80
N SER A 485 17.31 -17.79 -4.62
CA SER A 485 16.02 -17.46 -4.01
C SER A 485 15.89 -15.95 -3.77
N TYR A 486 16.91 -15.30 -3.22
CA TYR A 486 16.93 -13.86 -3.01
C TYR A 486 16.88 -13.06 -4.31
N THR A 487 17.66 -13.44 -5.33
CA THR A 487 17.70 -12.75 -6.62
C THR A 487 16.34 -12.84 -7.31
N ALA A 488 15.73 -14.03 -7.29
CA ALA A 488 14.40 -14.27 -7.83
C ALA A 488 13.34 -13.45 -7.09
N THR A 489 13.36 -13.42 -5.75
CA THR A 489 12.43 -12.59 -4.98
C THR A 489 12.65 -11.09 -5.19
N ALA A 490 13.90 -10.64 -5.27
CA ALA A 490 14.22 -9.24 -5.55
C ALA A 490 13.65 -8.81 -6.92
N MET A 491 13.79 -9.65 -7.94
CA MET A 491 13.17 -9.42 -9.25
C MET A 491 11.64 -9.37 -9.15
N SER A 492 11.03 -10.33 -8.44
CA SER A 492 9.59 -10.37 -8.21
C SER A 492 9.06 -9.11 -7.50
N LEU A 493 9.80 -8.58 -6.52
CA LEU A 493 9.49 -7.31 -5.86
C LEU A 493 9.67 -6.11 -6.80
N ALA A 494 10.72 -6.09 -7.63
CA ALA A 494 10.97 -5.02 -8.59
C ALA A 494 9.86 -4.91 -9.65
N ILE A 495 9.30 -6.03 -10.08
CA ILE A 495 8.16 -6.06 -11.01
C ILE A 495 6.89 -5.64 -10.26
N SER A 496 6.62 -6.25 -9.11
CA SER A 496 5.40 -6.02 -8.30
C SER A 496 5.29 -4.61 -7.72
N ALA A 497 6.39 -3.92 -7.44
CA ALA A 497 6.40 -2.54 -6.93
C ALA A 497 5.59 -1.55 -7.79
N GLY A 498 5.49 -1.80 -9.10
CA GLY A 498 4.72 -0.97 -10.02
C GLY A 498 3.30 -1.46 -10.31
N MET A 499 2.88 -2.60 -9.74
CA MET A 499 1.60 -3.24 -10.04
C MET A 499 0.64 -3.07 -8.86
N ASP A 500 -0.65 -2.98 -9.18
CA ASP A 500 -1.74 -2.97 -8.19
C ASP A 500 -2.53 -4.30 -8.18
N VAL A 501 -2.38 -5.11 -9.24
CA VAL A 501 -3.10 -6.37 -9.41
C VAL A 501 -2.12 -7.53 -9.41
N VAL A 502 -2.31 -8.46 -8.46
CA VAL A 502 -1.46 -9.66 -8.26
C VAL A 502 -1.41 -10.53 -9.52
N ALA A 503 -2.54 -10.73 -10.20
CA ALA A 503 -2.62 -11.59 -11.39
C ALA A 503 -1.69 -11.12 -12.53
N VAL A 504 -1.61 -9.79 -12.76
CA VAL A 504 -0.74 -9.21 -13.80
C VAL A 504 0.73 -9.39 -13.43
N ALA A 505 1.09 -9.18 -12.18
CA ALA A 505 2.45 -9.38 -11.69
C ALA A 505 2.89 -10.86 -11.82
N ASN A 506 2.03 -11.80 -11.40
CA ASN A 506 2.29 -13.24 -11.50
C ASN A 506 2.52 -13.68 -12.95
N LEU A 507 1.70 -13.19 -13.88
CA LEU A 507 1.84 -13.50 -15.31
C LEU A 507 3.19 -13.03 -15.86
N LEU A 508 3.56 -11.76 -15.61
CA LEU A 508 4.82 -11.21 -16.09
C LEU A 508 6.04 -11.94 -15.52
N ILE A 509 6.03 -12.24 -14.23
CA ILE A 509 7.15 -12.92 -13.55
C ILE A 509 7.30 -14.36 -14.05
N THR A 510 6.19 -15.08 -14.24
CA THR A 510 6.20 -16.45 -14.77
C THR A 510 6.77 -16.47 -16.18
N ILE A 511 6.36 -15.54 -17.05
CA ILE A 511 6.91 -15.41 -18.41
C ILE A 511 8.42 -15.11 -18.35
N CYS A 512 8.85 -14.18 -17.49
CA CYS A 512 10.26 -13.87 -17.31
C CYS A 512 11.06 -15.11 -16.87
N PHE A 513 10.57 -15.89 -15.90
CA PHE A 513 11.26 -17.10 -15.46
C PHE A 513 11.32 -18.16 -16.56
N VAL A 514 10.22 -18.41 -17.28
CA VAL A 514 10.21 -19.37 -18.41
C VAL A 514 11.23 -18.96 -19.47
N LEU A 515 11.30 -17.67 -19.83
CA LEU A 515 12.32 -17.18 -20.76
C LEU A 515 13.74 -17.38 -20.22
N MET A 516 13.98 -17.10 -18.93
CA MET A 516 15.28 -17.32 -18.31
C MET A 516 15.70 -18.79 -18.29
N LEU A 517 14.76 -19.74 -18.19
CA LEU A 517 15.05 -21.18 -18.21
C LEU A 517 15.59 -21.65 -19.56
N ILE A 518 15.12 -21.07 -20.66
CA ILE A 518 15.63 -21.39 -22.00
C ILE A 518 17.14 -21.08 -22.09
N PHE A 519 17.57 -19.96 -21.50
CA PHE A 519 18.96 -19.51 -21.46
C PHE A 519 19.76 -20.01 -20.25
N SER A 520 19.24 -21.00 -19.53
CA SER A 520 19.90 -21.58 -18.35
C SER A 520 21.17 -22.39 -18.70
N GLY A 521 21.24 -22.91 -19.93
CA GLY A 521 22.36 -23.71 -20.43
C GLY A 521 22.14 -25.22 -20.43
N LEU A 522 21.02 -25.71 -19.88
CA LEU A 522 20.70 -27.14 -19.94
C LEU A 522 19.88 -27.51 -21.18
N LEU A 523 18.81 -26.76 -21.47
CA LEU A 523 17.87 -27.05 -22.56
C LEU A 523 18.47 -26.74 -23.93
N VAL A 524 19.27 -25.68 -24.00
CA VAL A 524 19.93 -25.22 -25.22
C VAL A 524 21.40 -25.00 -24.90
N ASN A 525 22.28 -25.52 -25.76
CA ASN A 525 23.71 -25.31 -25.62
C ASN A 525 24.07 -23.86 -25.97
N LEU A 526 24.55 -23.10 -24.99
CA LEU A 526 24.70 -21.64 -25.08
C LEU A 526 25.68 -21.15 -26.15
N PRO A 527 26.82 -21.83 -26.41
CA PRO A 527 27.72 -21.45 -27.49
C PRO A 527 27.09 -21.60 -28.88
N SER A 528 26.05 -22.44 -29.04
CA SER A 528 25.34 -22.61 -30.31
C SER A 528 24.21 -21.59 -30.54
N VAL A 529 23.90 -20.75 -29.55
CA VAL A 529 22.87 -19.71 -29.69
C VAL A 529 23.40 -18.59 -30.59
N MET A 530 22.54 -18.09 -31.49
CA MET A 530 22.88 -16.97 -32.37
C MET A 530 23.43 -15.76 -31.58
N GLY A 531 24.48 -15.12 -32.11
CA GLY A 531 25.22 -14.07 -31.40
C GLY A 531 24.35 -12.93 -30.87
N TRP A 532 23.30 -12.54 -31.62
CA TRP A 532 22.37 -11.48 -31.24
C TRP A 532 21.42 -11.84 -30.07
N LEU A 533 21.23 -13.13 -29.76
CA LEU A 533 20.47 -13.61 -28.60
C LEU A 533 21.35 -14.03 -27.42
N ASN A 534 22.64 -14.27 -27.66
CA ASN A 534 23.56 -14.85 -26.68
C ASN A 534 23.73 -13.99 -25.42
N TRP A 535 23.50 -12.68 -25.49
CA TRP A 535 23.59 -11.78 -24.33
C TRP A 535 22.47 -12.00 -23.30
N LEU A 536 21.32 -12.55 -23.70
CA LEU A 536 20.19 -12.82 -22.78
C LEU A 536 20.55 -13.82 -21.68
N LYS A 537 21.56 -14.68 -21.91
CA LYS A 537 22.05 -15.61 -20.90
C LYS A 537 22.55 -14.91 -19.64
N TYR A 538 23.06 -13.68 -19.74
CA TYR A 538 23.55 -12.93 -18.59
C TYR A 538 22.44 -12.40 -17.68
N PHE A 539 21.19 -12.40 -18.16
CA PHE A 539 20.01 -12.06 -17.38
C PHE A 539 19.33 -13.30 -16.75
N SER A 540 19.77 -14.52 -17.09
CA SER A 540 19.18 -15.74 -16.58
C SER A 540 19.65 -16.05 -15.15
N ILE A 541 18.77 -15.89 -14.17
CA ILE A 541 19.04 -16.26 -12.78
C ILE A 541 19.35 -17.78 -12.65
N PRO A 542 18.56 -18.69 -13.28
CA PRO A 542 18.84 -20.13 -13.20
C PRO A 542 20.22 -20.52 -13.75
N ARG A 543 20.74 -19.82 -14.75
CA ARG A 543 22.09 -20.07 -15.30
C ARG A 543 23.17 -19.97 -14.22
N TYR A 544 23.14 -18.91 -13.42
CA TYR A 544 24.13 -18.68 -12.37
C TYR A 544 23.98 -19.66 -11.20
N GLY A 545 22.76 -20.16 -10.94
CA GLY A 545 22.53 -21.21 -9.94
C GLY A 545 23.01 -22.60 -10.39
N LEU A 546 22.93 -22.89 -11.68
CA LEU A 546 23.36 -24.16 -12.28
C LEU A 546 24.87 -24.40 -12.24
N THR A 547 25.67 -23.35 -12.08
CA THR A 547 27.13 -23.44 -12.13
C THR A 547 27.74 -24.13 -10.89
N VAL A 548 26.92 -24.43 -9.88
CA VAL A 548 27.27 -25.35 -8.75
C VAL A 548 27.62 -26.76 -9.25
N SER A 549 27.28 -27.09 -10.51
CA SER A 549 27.65 -28.34 -11.18
C SER A 549 29.12 -28.73 -11.00
N ARG A 550 30.05 -27.77 -10.94
CA ARG A 550 31.47 -28.07 -10.68
C ARG A 550 31.74 -28.68 -9.30
N ASN A 551 31.05 -28.20 -8.28
CA ASN A 551 31.18 -28.72 -6.92
C ASN A 551 30.40 -30.01 -6.71
N SER A 552 29.44 -30.36 -7.58
CA SER A 552 28.62 -31.57 -7.46
C SER A 552 29.06 -32.71 -8.37
N ILE A 553 29.79 -32.41 -9.45
CA ILE A 553 30.36 -33.38 -10.39
C ILE A 553 31.82 -33.60 -9.98
N GLY A 554 32.06 -34.64 -9.17
CA GLY A 554 33.40 -35.03 -8.78
C GLY A 554 34.27 -35.51 -9.95
N PRO A 555 35.58 -35.70 -9.72
CA PRO A 555 36.39 -36.49 -10.63
C PRO A 555 35.79 -37.90 -10.72
N LEU A 556 35.40 -38.35 -11.91
CA LEU A 556 35.03 -39.76 -12.10
C LEU A 556 36.29 -40.62 -11.87
N PRO A 557 36.18 -41.76 -11.16
CA PRO A 557 37.29 -42.69 -11.08
C PRO A 557 37.69 -43.13 -12.48
N ALA A 558 39.00 -43.14 -12.76
CA ALA A 558 39.50 -43.79 -13.95
C ALA A 558 39.10 -45.28 -13.90
N PRO A 559 38.60 -45.88 -14.99
CA PRO A 559 38.38 -47.31 -15.00
C PRO A 559 39.72 -48.01 -14.71
N HIS A 560 39.72 -48.93 -13.74
CA HIS A 560 40.86 -49.80 -13.48
C HIS A 560 41.16 -50.59 -14.76
N SER A 561 42.21 -50.17 -15.48
CA SER A 561 42.72 -50.88 -16.63
C SER A 561 43.56 -52.06 -16.14
N ASN A 562 42.91 -53.22 -16.01
CA ASN A 562 43.57 -54.52 -16.08
C ASN A 562 43.07 -55.25 -17.34
N SER A 563 43.37 -54.67 -18.51
CA SER A 563 43.30 -55.40 -19.77
C SER A 563 44.00 -54.59 -20.88
N LYS A 564 45.13 -55.11 -21.34
CA LYS A 564 45.74 -54.74 -22.62
C LYS A 564 44.82 -55.25 -23.73
N LEU A 565 44.03 -54.39 -24.38
CA LEU A 565 43.65 -54.56 -25.79
C LEU A 565 42.81 -53.37 -26.35
N TYR A 566 43.29 -52.84 -27.50
CA TYR A 566 42.68 -51.94 -28.49
C TYR A 566 42.58 -50.41 -28.24
N PRO A 567 43.06 -49.56 -29.18
CA PRO A 567 42.87 -48.12 -29.16
C PRO A 567 41.53 -47.75 -29.84
N LEU A 568 40.42 -47.97 -29.15
CA LEU A 568 39.16 -47.31 -29.50
C LEU A 568 39.00 -46.10 -28.58
N VAL A 569 38.69 -44.96 -29.20
CA VAL A 569 38.54 -43.62 -28.62
C VAL A 569 37.62 -43.64 -27.39
N PHE A 570 38.17 -44.00 -26.22
CA PHE A 570 37.52 -43.79 -24.93
C PHE A 570 37.66 -42.31 -24.61
N CYS A 571 36.67 -41.52 -25.05
CA CYS A 571 36.56 -40.13 -24.66
C CYS A 571 36.48 -40.07 -23.13
N ARG A 572 37.52 -39.51 -22.49
CA ARG A 572 37.57 -39.22 -21.06
C ARG A 572 36.50 -38.17 -20.74
N CYS A 573 35.28 -38.61 -20.40
CA CYS A 573 34.25 -37.70 -19.89
C CYS A 573 34.56 -37.33 -18.42
N SER A 574 35.53 -36.45 -18.20
CA SER A 574 35.75 -35.82 -16.89
C SER A 574 34.68 -34.76 -16.63
N GLY A 575 34.32 -34.52 -15.37
CA GLY A 575 33.41 -33.43 -15.00
C GLY A 575 33.89 -32.05 -15.50
N GLU A 576 35.21 -31.84 -15.55
CA GLU A 576 35.81 -30.63 -16.11
C GLU A 576 35.62 -30.54 -17.63
N ALA A 577 35.63 -31.68 -18.36
CA ALA A 577 35.35 -31.70 -19.79
C ALA A 577 33.88 -31.35 -20.09
N TYR A 578 32.96 -31.78 -19.22
CA TYR A 578 31.56 -31.38 -19.30
C TYR A 578 31.39 -29.87 -19.07
N LEU A 579 32.04 -29.28 -18.07
CA LEU A 579 31.98 -27.84 -17.81
C LEU A 579 32.54 -27.01 -18.96
N CYS A 580 33.67 -27.42 -19.54
CA CYS A 580 34.23 -26.78 -20.74
C CYS A 580 33.27 -26.87 -21.93
N SER A 581 32.56 -27.98 -22.11
CA SER A 581 31.54 -28.13 -23.18
C SER A 581 30.35 -27.18 -23.01
N GLN A 582 30.07 -26.75 -21.78
CA GLN A 582 29.04 -25.77 -21.43
C GLN A 582 29.57 -24.32 -21.46
N GLY A 583 30.84 -24.12 -21.82
CA GLY A 583 31.50 -22.82 -21.83
C GLY A 583 31.79 -22.25 -20.44
N ILE A 584 31.89 -23.10 -19.41
CA ILE A 584 32.24 -22.70 -18.05
C ILE A 584 33.74 -22.94 -17.85
N ALA A 585 34.49 -21.88 -17.52
CA ALA A 585 35.93 -21.99 -17.29
C ALA A 585 36.23 -22.78 -15.99
N PRO A 586 37.26 -23.65 -15.99
CA PRO A 586 37.62 -24.48 -14.83
C PRO A 586 38.43 -23.70 -13.77
N THR A 587 38.15 -22.42 -13.54
CA THR A 587 38.88 -21.58 -12.57
C THR A 587 38.09 -21.44 -11.26
N ASN A 588 38.80 -21.28 -10.13
CA ASN A 588 38.14 -21.02 -8.83
C ASN A 588 37.36 -19.71 -8.87
N TRP A 589 37.85 -18.71 -9.60
CA TRP A 589 37.16 -17.45 -9.83
C TRP A 589 35.83 -17.64 -10.55
N ALA A 590 35.76 -18.50 -11.57
CA ALA A 590 34.51 -18.74 -12.30
C ALA A 590 33.37 -19.26 -11.41
N MET A 591 33.67 -19.88 -10.26
CA MET A 591 32.63 -20.25 -9.28
C MET A 591 32.11 -19.03 -8.51
N TRP A 592 33.02 -18.19 -8.00
CA TRP A 592 32.68 -16.97 -7.26
C TRP A 592 32.06 -15.89 -8.15
N GLU A 593 32.39 -15.87 -9.44
CA GLU A 593 31.82 -14.97 -10.43
C GLU A 593 30.28 -15.06 -10.46
N ASN A 594 29.70 -16.26 -10.41
CA ASN A 594 28.25 -16.44 -10.40
C ASN A 594 27.62 -15.96 -9.09
N ILE A 595 28.31 -16.18 -7.95
CA ILE A 595 27.87 -15.69 -6.64
C ILE A 595 27.85 -14.16 -6.62
N VAL A 596 28.90 -13.53 -7.12
CA VAL A 596 28.99 -12.07 -7.26
C VAL A 596 27.92 -11.57 -8.23
N ALA A 597 27.69 -12.25 -9.36
CA ALA A 597 26.65 -11.87 -10.31
C ALA A 597 25.25 -11.93 -9.68
N LEU A 598 24.90 -13.00 -8.97
CA LEU A 598 23.63 -13.12 -8.24
C LEU A 598 23.48 -12.04 -7.17
N PHE A 599 24.55 -11.74 -6.42
CA PHE A 599 24.56 -10.67 -5.44
C PHE A 599 24.33 -9.29 -6.10
N CYS A 600 25.05 -8.98 -7.18
CA CYS A 600 24.86 -7.76 -7.95
C CYS A 600 23.43 -7.64 -8.50
N MET A 601 22.88 -8.71 -9.09
CA MET A 601 21.50 -8.74 -9.56
C MET A 601 20.50 -8.49 -8.42
N THR A 602 20.72 -9.10 -7.26
CA THR A 602 19.90 -8.89 -6.05
C THR A 602 19.90 -7.41 -5.66
N VAL A 603 21.07 -6.79 -5.54
CA VAL A 603 21.19 -5.36 -5.18
C VAL A 603 20.52 -4.46 -6.22
N ILE A 604 20.70 -4.74 -7.51
CA ILE A 604 20.08 -3.98 -8.61
C ILE A 604 18.55 -4.07 -8.51
N PHE A 605 17.99 -5.26 -8.42
CA PHE A 605 16.54 -5.44 -8.35
C PHE A 605 15.93 -4.84 -7.08
N LEU A 606 16.58 -5.00 -5.91
CA LEU A 606 16.13 -4.34 -4.68
C LEU A 606 16.19 -2.81 -4.79
N THR A 607 17.20 -2.28 -5.46
CA THR A 607 17.30 -0.83 -5.71
C THR A 607 16.17 -0.36 -6.62
N ILE A 608 15.86 -1.10 -7.69
CA ILE A 608 14.70 -0.81 -8.56
C ILE A 608 13.39 -0.86 -7.78
N ALA A 609 13.19 -1.89 -6.94
CA ALA A 609 12.01 -2.03 -6.10
C ALA A 609 11.87 -0.83 -5.14
N TYR A 610 12.95 -0.44 -4.48
CA TYR A 610 13.00 0.73 -3.60
C TYR A 610 12.70 2.04 -4.33
N VAL A 611 13.32 2.27 -5.48
CA VAL A 611 13.11 3.48 -6.32
C VAL A 611 11.66 3.55 -6.77
N LYS A 612 11.09 2.44 -7.27
CA LYS A 612 9.67 2.36 -7.62
C LYS A 612 8.77 2.68 -6.43
N LEU A 613 9.01 2.09 -5.27
CA LEU A 613 8.23 2.36 -4.05
C LEU A 613 8.35 3.83 -3.60
N ARG A 614 9.55 4.42 -3.75
CA ARG A 614 9.83 5.82 -3.40
C ARG A 614 9.12 6.80 -4.33
N PHE A 615 9.11 6.57 -5.64
CA PHE A 615 8.52 7.47 -6.64
C PHE A 615 7.10 7.14 -7.06
N MET A 616 6.55 6.02 -6.57
CA MET A 616 5.14 5.71 -6.74
C MET A 616 4.26 6.87 -6.26
N ARG A 617 3.20 7.15 -7.03
CA ARG A 617 2.14 8.07 -6.65
C ARG A 617 1.41 7.47 -5.44
N LYS A 618 1.56 8.11 -4.29
CA LYS A 618 0.95 7.68 -3.02
C LYS A 618 -0.35 8.41 -2.72
N PHE A 619 -0.66 9.39 -3.56
CA PHE A 619 -1.89 10.17 -3.54
C PHE A 619 -2.65 9.80 -4.81
N THR A 620 -3.88 9.33 -4.64
CA THR A 620 -4.83 9.02 -5.71
C THR A 620 -5.72 10.20 -6.00
#